data_AF-A0A2M7W4G0-F1
#
_entry.id   AF-A0A2M7W4G0-F1
#
_cell.length_a   1.000
_cell.length_b   1.000
_cell.length_c   1.000
_cell.angle_alpha   90.00
_cell.angle_beta   90.00
_cell.angle_gamma   90.00
#
_symmetry.space_group_name_H-M   'P 1'
#
loop_
_entity.id
_entity.type
_entity.pdbx_description
1 polymer ?
#
loop_
_entity_poly.entity_id
_entity_poly.type
_entity_poly.pdbx_seq_one_letter_code
_entity_poly.pdbx_strand_id
1 'polypeptide(L)'
;MIDKKLHLVLSVFWFVIAIIFIGASFLIAVDASGYVINWQNMTFEKTGLISVSTNPKDAKIYLSGKLLKELTPARLTKLPPNWYDLKISYTDYQDWEKGFKLNAGQAINLEDIYLFYKNPVVLKKFVEKEKFDKLELPKNLLIDKNELFLVSNGVNTILTRFAKNINRVDWLIKNKYLIVQIDEKLIVFSKDEHDQKEIYSSKNEFNFIVLNDSEIAIKNEGEIIVLKIR
;
A
#
# COMPACT_ATOMS: atom_id res chain seq x y z
N MET A 1 -65.10 -22.83 27.18
CA MET A 1 -64.48 -24.00 26.53
C MET A 1 -63.91 -23.52 25.21
N ILE A 2 -62.60 -23.27 25.15
CA ILE A 2 -61.97 -22.73 23.93
C ILE A 2 -62.10 -23.79 22.83
N ASP A 3 -62.59 -23.41 21.65
CA ASP A 3 -62.78 -24.31 20.52
C ASP A 3 -61.42 -24.91 20.11
N LYS A 4 -61.36 -26.23 19.94
CA LYS A 4 -60.16 -26.94 19.45
C LYS A 4 -59.64 -26.36 18.14
N LYS A 5 -60.53 -25.81 17.30
CA LYS A 5 -60.15 -25.08 16.07
C LYS A 5 -59.35 -23.82 16.35
N LEU A 6 -59.71 -23.04 17.38
CA LEU A 6 -59.00 -21.81 17.75
C LEU A 6 -57.58 -22.12 18.26
N HIS A 7 -57.43 -23.16 19.08
CA HIS A 7 -56.10 -23.63 19.52
C HIS A 7 -55.23 -24.11 18.36
N LEU A 8 -55.80 -24.83 17.39
CA LEU A 8 -55.08 -25.28 16.20
C LEU A 8 -54.60 -24.10 15.35
N VAL A 9 -55.47 -23.11 15.09
CA VAL A 9 -55.12 -21.91 14.32
C VAL A 9 -54.02 -21.09 15.00
N LEU A 10 -54.13 -20.87 16.31
CA LEU A 10 -53.10 -20.17 17.09
C LEU A 10 -51.76 -20.93 17.09
N SER A 11 -51.80 -22.26 17.21
CA SER A 11 -50.58 -23.08 17.17
C SER A 11 -49.89 -23.01 15.81
N VAL A 12 -50.65 -23.07 14.71
CA VAL A 12 -50.10 -22.93 13.34
C VAL A 12 -49.52 -21.52 13.15
N PHE A 13 -50.21 -20.50 13.64
CA PHE A 13 -49.73 -19.12 13.58
C PHE A 13 -48.39 -18.92 14.30
N TRP A 14 -48.26 -19.40 15.54
CA TRP A 14 -47.00 -19.32 16.29
C TRP A 14 -45.88 -20.13 15.63
N PHE A 15 -46.21 -21.27 15.02
CA PHE A 15 -45.24 -22.08 14.30
C PHE A 15 -44.70 -21.38 13.04
N VAL A 16 -45.58 -20.72 12.27
CA VAL A 16 -45.16 -19.93 11.10
C VAL A 16 -44.28 -18.75 11.52
N ILE A 17 -44.64 -18.04 12.60
CA ILE A 17 -43.81 -16.96 13.14
C ILE A 17 -42.43 -17.49 13.58
N ALA A 18 -42.39 -18.64 14.26
CA ALA A 18 -41.14 -19.24 14.69
C ALA A 18 -40.24 -19.58 13.49
N ILE A 19 -40.79 -20.14 12.42
CA ILE A 19 -40.03 -20.43 11.19
C ILE A 19 -39.48 -19.15 10.55
N ILE A 20 -40.30 -18.11 10.44
CA ILE A 20 -39.86 -16.81 9.88
C ILE A 20 -38.75 -16.22 10.75
N PHE A 21 -38.88 -16.28 12.07
CA PHE A 21 -37.89 -15.76 13.00
C PHE A 21 -36.56 -16.52 12.92
N ILE A 22 -36.60 -17.85 12.83
CA ILE A 22 -35.42 -18.70 12.66
C ILE A 22 -34.74 -18.39 11.30
N GLY A 23 -35.52 -18.28 10.23
CA GLY A 23 -35.01 -17.95 8.90
C GLY A 23 -34.36 -16.56 8.85
N ALA A 24 -35.02 -15.54 9.38
CA ALA A 24 -34.47 -14.18 9.44
C ALA A 24 -33.19 -14.14 10.30
N SER A 25 -33.20 -14.80 11.45
CA SER A 25 -32.04 -14.90 12.34
C SER A 25 -30.86 -15.59 11.66
N PHE A 26 -31.10 -16.67 10.90
CA PHE A 26 -30.08 -17.35 10.12
C PHE A 26 -29.48 -16.43 9.04
N LEU A 27 -30.31 -15.69 8.30
CA LEU A 27 -29.83 -14.76 7.27
C LEU A 27 -29.00 -13.61 7.86
N ILE A 28 -29.42 -13.05 8.99
CA ILE A 28 -28.67 -12.01 9.70
C ILE A 28 -27.33 -12.57 10.18
N ALA A 29 -27.32 -13.79 10.72
CA ALA A 29 -26.09 -14.44 11.17
C ALA A 29 -25.11 -14.68 10.00
N VAL A 30 -25.61 -15.11 8.83
CA VAL A 30 -24.79 -15.30 7.62
C VAL A 30 -24.18 -13.97 7.16
N ASP A 31 -24.98 -12.90 7.06
CA ASP A 31 -24.47 -11.58 6.68
C ASP A 31 -23.43 -11.04 7.68
N ALA A 32 -23.67 -11.22 8.98
CA ALA A 32 -22.76 -10.81 10.04
C ALA A 32 -21.47 -11.65 10.07
N SER A 33 -21.53 -12.92 9.67
CA SER A 33 -20.38 -13.82 9.62
C SER A 33 -19.46 -13.59 8.41
N GLY A 34 -19.86 -12.70 7.49
CA GLY A 34 -19.05 -12.28 6.35
C GLY A 34 -18.98 -13.33 5.24
N TYR A 35 -20.04 -14.09 5.01
CA TYR A 35 -20.12 -15.00 3.86
C TYR A 35 -20.84 -14.34 2.70
N VAL A 36 -20.38 -14.64 1.49
CA VAL A 36 -21.05 -14.27 0.23
C VAL A 36 -21.26 -15.54 -0.59
N ILE A 37 -22.40 -15.58 -1.28
CA ILE A 37 -22.69 -16.66 -2.22
C ILE A 37 -22.15 -16.22 -3.58
N ASN A 38 -21.30 -17.05 -4.17
CA ASN A 38 -20.82 -16.87 -5.53
C ASN A 38 -21.73 -17.65 -6.48
N TRP A 39 -22.63 -16.95 -7.18
CA TRP A 39 -23.59 -17.57 -8.10
C TRP A 39 -22.96 -18.19 -9.36
N GLN A 40 -21.72 -17.83 -9.70
CA GLN A 40 -21.05 -18.43 -10.87
C GLN A 40 -20.64 -19.87 -10.58
N ASN A 41 -20.15 -20.12 -9.37
CA ASN A 41 -19.64 -21.43 -8.96
C ASN A 41 -20.58 -22.16 -8.00
N MET A 42 -21.69 -21.52 -7.61
CA MET A 42 -22.60 -22.00 -6.56
C MET A 42 -21.88 -22.30 -5.23
N THR A 43 -20.84 -21.52 -4.92
CA THR A 43 -20.02 -21.70 -3.71
C THR A 43 -20.40 -20.70 -2.62
N PHE A 44 -20.28 -21.15 -1.37
CA PHE A 44 -20.39 -20.31 -0.18
C PHE A 44 -18.99 -19.96 0.29
N GLU A 45 -18.59 -18.70 0.14
CA GLU A 45 -17.22 -18.27 0.39
C GLU A 45 -17.18 -17.19 1.46
N LYS A 46 -16.18 -17.31 2.35
CA LYS A 46 -15.92 -16.29 3.35
C LYS A 46 -15.26 -15.08 2.68
N THR A 47 -15.82 -13.90 2.89
CA THR A 47 -15.24 -12.64 2.43
C THR A 47 -13.92 -12.34 3.12
N GLY A 48 -13.06 -11.63 2.40
CA GLY A 48 -11.85 -11.05 2.95
C GLY A 48 -12.04 -9.61 3.40
N LEU A 49 -10.96 -9.08 3.97
CA LEU A 49 -10.85 -7.71 4.45
C LEU A 49 -9.53 -7.10 3.98
N ILE A 50 -9.57 -5.84 3.56
CA ILE A 50 -8.38 -5.05 3.25
C ILE A 50 -8.35 -3.86 4.19
N SER A 51 -7.30 -3.77 5.00
CA SER A 51 -7.01 -2.57 5.79
C SER A 51 -5.97 -1.77 5.03
N VAL A 52 -6.24 -0.49 4.78
CA VAL A 52 -5.34 0.38 4.01
C VAL A 52 -5.10 1.68 4.76
N SER A 53 -3.84 2.07 4.92
CA SER A 53 -3.45 3.34 5.53
C SER A 53 -2.31 3.99 4.74
N THR A 54 -2.36 5.32 4.62
CA THR A 54 -1.40 6.08 3.83
C THR A 54 -0.86 7.28 4.59
N ASN A 55 0.27 7.78 4.12
CA ASN A 55 0.82 9.06 4.51
C ASN A 55 1.13 9.88 3.24
N PRO A 56 0.40 10.98 2.96
CA PRO A 56 -0.62 11.62 3.81
C PRO A 56 -1.92 10.81 3.97
N LYS A 57 -2.71 11.16 4.99
CA LYS A 57 -4.07 10.62 5.20
C LYS A 57 -5.06 11.26 4.22
N ASP A 58 -6.28 10.75 4.21
CA ASP A 58 -7.40 11.22 3.39
C ASP A 58 -7.19 11.03 1.88
N ALA A 59 -6.46 9.99 1.49
CA ALA A 59 -6.25 9.61 0.11
C ALA A 59 -7.45 8.86 -0.47
N LYS A 60 -7.74 9.12 -1.75
CA LYS A 60 -8.81 8.47 -2.50
C LYS A 60 -8.42 7.02 -2.79
N ILE A 61 -9.37 6.12 -2.58
CA ILE A 61 -9.19 4.69 -2.78
C ILE A 61 -9.97 4.26 -4.03
N TYR A 62 -9.27 3.65 -4.98
CA TYR A 62 -9.85 3.01 -6.15
C TYR A 62 -9.60 1.52 -6.05
N LEU A 63 -10.66 0.70 -6.09
CA LEU A 63 -10.56 -0.75 -6.07
C LEU A 63 -11.09 -1.31 -7.38
N SER A 64 -10.22 -1.95 -8.17
CA SER A 64 -10.52 -2.47 -9.52
C SER A 64 -11.15 -1.41 -10.43
N GLY A 65 -10.56 -0.21 -10.43
CA GLY A 65 -11.02 0.94 -11.22
C GLY A 65 -12.20 1.72 -10.63
N LYS A 66 -12.86 1.23 -9.57
CA LYS A 66 -14.01 1.91 -8.95
C LYS A 66 -13.56 2.78 -7.77
N LEU A 67 -13.90 4.07 -7.82
CA LEU A 67 -13.73 4.99 -6.69
C LEU A 67 -14.66 4.59 -5.53
N LEU A 68 -14.08 4.41 -4.35
CA LEU A 68 -14.79 4.15 -3.11
C LEU A 68 -15.18 5.45 -2.41
N LYS A 69 -16.14 5.37 -1.48
CA LYS A 69 -16.58 6.55 -0.71
C LYS A 69 -15.63 6.86 0.43
N GLU A 70 -14.98 5.83 0.93
CA GLU A 70 -14.01 5.86 2.01
C GLU A 70 -12.69 6.49 1.53
N LEU A 71 -12.04 7.22 2.44
CA LEU A 71 -10.68 7.73 2.27
C LEU A 71 -9.76 7.02 3.25
N THR A 72 -8.45 7.01 2.98
CA THR A 72 -7.48 6.38 3.88
C THR A 72 -7.33 7.16 5.20
N PRO A 73 -7.14 6.49 6.36
CA PRO A 73 -7.15 5.03 6.54
C PRO A 73 -8.57 4.45 6.47
N ALA A 74 -8.73 3.32 5.79
CA ALA A 74 -10.01 2.64 5.63
C ALA A 74 -9.89 1.12 5.82
N ARG A 75 -10.99 0.49 6.22
CA ARG A 75 -11.16 -0.95 6.24
C ARG A 75 -12.24 -1.34 5.24
N LEU A 76 -11.82 -1.95 4.14
CA LEU A 76 -12.70 -2.47 3.11
C LEU A 76 -13.11 -3.89 3.52
N THR A 77 -14.39 -4.06 3.81
CA THR A 77 -14.93 -5.33 4.34
C THR A 77 -15.89 -5.96 3.35
N LYS A 78 -16.29 -7.21 3.61
CA LYS A 78 -17.22 -7.98 2.78
C LYS A 78 -16.76 -8.11 1.32
N LEU A 79 -15.44 -8.20 1.11
CA LEU A 79 -14.87 -8.36 -0.22
C LEU A 79 -14.86 -9.84 -0.64
N PRO A 80 -15.51 -10.23 -1.74
CA PRO A 80 -15.41 -11.60 -2.24
C PRO A 80 -13.97 -11.96 -2.60
N PRO A 81 -13.58 -13.24 -2.53
CA PRO A 81 -12.25 -13.67 -2.99
C PRO A 81 -12.09 -13.37 -4.47
N ASN A 82 -11.07 -12.58 -4.81
CA ASN A 82 -10.77 -12.23 -6.20
C ASN A 82 -9.34 -11.67 -6.33
N TRP A 83 -8.91 -11.47 -7.57
CA TRP A 83 -7.83 -10.54 -7.87
C TRP A 83 -8.36 -9.10 -7.76
N TYR A 84 -7.62 -8.24 -7.08
CA TYR A 84 -7.94 -6.83 -6.91
C TYR A 84 -6.75 -5.97 -7.30
N ASP A 85 -7.03 -4.94 -8.09
CA ASP A 85 -6.09 -3.84 -8.34
C ASP A 85 -6.46 -2.66 -7.45
N LEU A 86 -5.60 -2.32 -6.50
CA LEU A 86 -5.77 -1.20 -5.60
C LEU A 86 -4.97 -0.01 -6.12
N LYS A 87 -5.62 1.15 -6.27
CA LYS A 87 -4.99 2.41 -6.60
C LYS A 87 -5.33 3.44 -5.52
N ILE A 88 -4.30 4.12 -5.01
CA ILE A 88 -4.40 5.20 -4.05
C ILE A 88 -3.97 6.49 -4.74
N SER A 89 -4.79 7.53 -4.61
CA SER A 89 -4.52 8.82 -5.24
C SER A 89 -4.72 9.97 -4.24
N TYR A 90 -3.78 10.91 -4.23
CA TYR A 90 -3.86 12.13 -3.45
C TYR A 90 -3.36 13.31 -4.28
N THR A 91 -3.99 14.47 -4.13
CA THR A 91 -3.70 15.66 -4.94
C THR A 91 -2.23 16.06 -4.82
N ASP A 92 -1.57 16.28 -5.97
CA ASP A 92 -0.13 16.60 -6.10
C ASP A 92 0.85 15.47 -5.77
N TYR A 93 0.36 14.26 -5.46
CA TYR A 93 1.18 13.07 -5.23
C TYR A 93 1.03 12.07 -6.37
N GLN A 94 2.08 11.30 -6.61
CA GLN A 94 2.07 10.18 -7.54
C GLN A 94 1.11 9.11 -7.03
N ASP A 95 0.32 8.53 -7.93
CA ASP A 95 -0.60 7.46 -7.57
C ASP A 95 0.21 6.22 -7.16
N TRP A 96 -0.21 5.54 -6.10
CA TRP A 96 0.34 4.25 -5.69
C TRP A 96 -0.60 3.15 -6.15
N GLU A 97 -0.07 2.09 -6.74
CA GLU A 97 -0.87 1.01 -7.34
C GLU A 97 -0.30 -0.37 -6.97
N LYS A 98 -1.18 -1.31 -6.63
CA LYS A 98 -0.81 -2.68 -6.29
C LYS A 98 -1.91 -3.66 -6.66
N GLY A 99 -1.56 -4.64 -7.48
CA GLY A 99 -2.39 -5.82 -7.76
C GLY A 99 -2.09 -6.94 -6.76
N PHE A 100 -3.13 -7.58 -6.22
CA PHE A 100 -2.98 -8.74 -5.34
C PHE A 100 -4.19 -9.67 -5.38
N LYS A 101 -3.95 -10.92 -5.01
CA LYS A 101 -5.01 -11.93 -4.81
C LYS A 101 -5.51 -11.90 -3.38
N LEU A 102 -6.80 -11.68 -3.20
CA LEU A 102 -7.50 -11.84 -1.93
C LEU A 102 -8.16 -13.22 -1.89
N ASN A 103 -7.73 -14.07 -0.95
CA ASN A 103 -8.30 -15.40 -0.76
C ASN A 103 -9.45 -15.37 0.27
N ALA A 104 -10.25 -16.44 0.30
CA ALA A 104 -11.38 -16.56 1.21
C ALA A 104 -10.97 -16.43 2.69
N GLY A 105 -11.66 -15.54 3.41
CA GLY A 105 -11.39 -15.25 4.81
C GLY A 105 -10.06 -14.54 5.09
N GLN A 106 -9.31 -14.15 4.06
CA GLN A 106 -8.01 -13.49 4.22
C GLN A 106 -8.18 -12.03 4.66
N ALA A 107 -7.33 -11.60 5.59
CA ALA A 107 -7.13 -10.18 5.89
C ALA A 107 -5.79 -9.73 5.29
N ILE A 108 -5.83 -8.71 4.46
CA ILE A 108 -4.62 -8.06 3.90
C ILE A 108 -4.47 -6.71 4.60
N ASN A 109 -3.29 -6.47 5.15
CA ASN A 109 -2.96 -5.20 5.78
C ASN A 109 -1.94 -4.45 4.94
N LEU A 110 -2.36 -3.32 4.38
CA LEU A 110 -1.57 -2.41 3.57
C LEU A 110 -1.40 -1.12 4.36
N GLU A 111 -0.62 -1.23 5.43
CA GLU A 111 -0.25 -0.09 6.27
C GLU A 111 1.01 0.57 5.74
N ASP A 112 1.17 1.85 6.10
CA ASP A 112 2.38 2.63 5.85
C ASP A 112 2.72 2.81 4.36
N ILE A 113 1.69 2.99 3.54
CA ILE A 113 1.88 3.42 2.15
C ILE A 113 2.28 4.90 2.15
N TYR A 114 3.52 5.18 1.74
CA TYR A 114 4.02 6.54 1.61
C TYR A 114 3.84 7.03 0.18
N LEU A 115 3.11 8.14 0.01
CA LEU A 115 2.99 8.79 -1.28
C LEU A 115 4.10 9.81 -1.45
N PHE A 116 4.53 10.01 -2.69
CA PHE A 116 5.57 10.98 -3.07
C PHE A 116 4.99 12.06 -3.98
N TYR A 117 5.49 13.29 -3.90
CA TYR A 117 5.03 14.36 -4.77
C TYR A 117 5.28 14.04 -6.25
N LYS A 118 4.35 14.46 -7.12
CA LYS A 118 4.57 14.45 -8.58
C LYS A 118 5.70 15.39 -8.96
N ASN A 119 5.75 16.55 -8.31
CA ASN A 119 6.78 17.56 -8.47
C ASN A 119 7.33 17.91 -7.09
N PRO A 120 8.54 17.47 -6.73
CA PRO A 120 9.15 17.84 -5.45
C PRO A 120 9.26 19.35 -5.26
N VAL A 121 9.08 19.80 -4.01
CA VAL A 121 9.11 21.22 -3.67
C VAL A 121 10.52 21.62 -3.26
N VAL A 122 11.08 22.65 -3.90
CA VAL A 122 12.39 23.20 -3.53
C VAL A 122 12.28 23.98 -2.22
N LEU A 123 13.07 23.60 -1.22
CA LEU A 123 13.15 24.26 0.07
C LEU A 123 14.37 25.17 0.12
N LYS A 124 14.18 26.39 0.66
CA LYS A 124 15.27 27.32 0.98
C LYS A 124 15.93 26.92 2.30
N LYS A 125 16.79 25.89 2.25
CA LYS A 125 17.49 25.34 3.42
C LYS A 125 18.98 25.23 3.12
N PHE A 126 19.81 25.68 4.05
CA PHE A 126 21.25 25.54 3.95
C PHE A 126 21.69 24.13 4.36
N VAL A 127 22.56 23.52 3.56
CA VAL A 127 23.19 22.22 3.84
C VAL A 127 24.68 22.37 3.64
N GLU A 128 25.45 22.01 4.66
CA GLU A 128 26.91 22.05 4.63
C GLU A 128 27.47 21.11 3.55
N LYS A 129 28.43 21.61 2.75
CA LYS A 129 29.04 20.84 1.65
C LYS A 129 29.72 19.56 2.13
N GLU A 130 30.31 19.58 3.32
CA GLU A 130 31.02 18.46 3.95
C GLU A 130 30.15 17.22 4.14
N LYS A 131 28.82 17.37 4.23
CA LYS A 131 27.88 16.25 4.32
C LYS A 131 27.85 15.39 3.05
N PHE A 132 28.22 15.95 1.91
CA PHE A 132 28.34 15.22 0.65
C PHE A 132 29.70 14.52 0.51
N ASP A 133 30.71 14.94 1.27
CA ASP A 133 32.07 14.40 1.16
C ASP A 133 32.27 13.15 2.04
N LYS A 134 31.38 12.93 3.03
CA LYS A 134 31.39 11.77 3.96
C LYS A 134 30.29 10.75 3.64
N LEU A 135 30.01 10.52 2.37
CA LEU A 135 28.94 9.61 1.96
C LEU A 135 29.38 8.14 2.01
N GLU A 136 29.06 7.47 3.11
CA GLU A 136 29.18 6.02 3.22
C GLU A 136 27.88 5.33 2.83
N LEU A 137 28.00 4.22 2.09
CA LEU A 137 26.87 3.34 1.80
C LEU A 137 26.38 2.68 3.08
N PRO A 138 25.06 2.49 3.26
CA PRO A 138 24.54 1.73 4.39
C PRO A 138 25.16 0.33 4.45
N LYS A 139 25.68 -0.07 5.62
CA LYS A 139 26.41 -1.34 5.81
C LYS A 139 25.63 -2.59 5.42
N ASN A 140 24.31 -2.52 5.42
CA ASN A 140 23.41 -3.62 5.07
C ASN A 140 23.04 -3.66 3.58
N LEU A 141 23.59 -2.77 2.75
CA LEU A 141 23.34 -2.72 1.31
C LEU A 141 24.64 -2.95 0.55
N LEU A 142 24.57 -3.75 -0.50
CA LEU A 142 25.67 -3.94 -1.44
C LEU A 142 25.17 -3.66 -2.86
N ILE A 143 25.97 -2.91 -3.61
CA ILE A 143 25.76 -2.68 -5.04
C ILE A 143 26.75 -3.54 -5.81
N ASP A 144 26.27 -4.33 -6.76
CA ASP A 144 27.09 -4.95 -7.81
C ASP A 144 26.56 -4.52 -9.16
N LYS A 145 27.20 -3.53 -9.78
CA LYS A 145 26.79 -2.91 -11.05
C LYS A 145 25.32 -2.45 -11.03
N ASN A 146 24.41 -3.24 -11.61
CA ASN A 146 22.98 -2.96 -11.72
C ASN A 146 22.12 -3.74 -10.72
N GLU A 147 22.74 -4.56 -9.87
CA GLU A 147 22.07 -5.36 -8.85
C GLU A 147 22.25 -4.73 -7.47
N LEU A 148 21.16 -4.72 -6.70
CA LEU A 148 21.17 -4.29 -5.31
C LEU A 148 20.89 -5.50 -4.40
N PHE A 149 21.73 -5.67 -3.39
CA PHE A 149 21.62 -6.73 -2.41
C PHE A 149 21.37 -6.18 -1.01
N LEU A 150 20.56 -6.89 -0.23
CA LEU A 150 20.44 -6.72 1.21
C LEU A 150 21.32 -7.76 1.90
N VAL A 151 22.22 -7.30 2.75
CA VAL A 151 23.05 -8.15 3.60
C VAL A 151 22.35 -8.35 4.92
N SER A 152 21.98 -9.60 5.22
CA SER A 152 21.40 -9.98 6.50
C SER A 152 22.08 -11.23 7.02
N ASN A 153 22.64 -11.17 8.22
CA ASN A 153 23.30 -12.30 8.89
C ASN A 153 24.39 -12.99 8.02
N GLY A 154 25.13 -12.21 7.24
CA GLY A 154 26.17 -12.72 6.34
C GLY A 154 25.66 -13.34 5.04
N VAL A 155 24.35 -13.29 4.78
CA VAL A 155 23.74 -13.73 3.52
C VAL A 155 23.35 -12.51 2.68
N ASN A 156 23.71 -12.54 1.40
CA ASN A 156 23.35 -11.51 0.43
C ASN A 156 22.10 -11.94 -0.32
N THR A 157 21.00 -11.21 -0.13
CA THR A 157 19.74 -11.44 -0.85
C THR A 157 19.55 -10.35 -1.89
N ILE A 158 19.32 -10.73 -3.15
CA ILE A 158 19.00 -9.78 -4.21
C ILE A 158 17.69 -9.08 -3.84
N LEU A 159 17.72 -7.75 -3.73
CA LEU A 159 16.52 -6.92 -3.57
C LEU A 159 15.89 -6.65 -4.92
N THR A 160 16.70 -6.21 -5.88
CA THR A 160 16.22 -5.84 -7.21
C THR A 160 17.38 -5.76 -8.20
N ARG A 161 17.05 -5.84 -9.49
CA ARG A 161 17.98 -5.63 -10.61
C ARG A 161 17.42 -4.53 -11.50
N PHE A 162 18.24 -3.53 -11.77
CA PHE A 162 17.90 -2.44 -12.67
C PHE A 162 18.42 -2.70 -14.08
N ALA A 163 17.84 -2.01 -15.06
CA ALA A 163 18.30 -2.06 -16.44
C ALA A 163 19.68 -1.40 -16.63
N LYS A 164 20.07 -0.51 -15.72
CA LYS A 164 21.31 0.27 -15.76
C LYS A 164 22.06 0.20 -14.43
N ASN A 165 23.31 0.62 -14.45
CA ASN A 165 24.17 0.59 -13.26
C ASN A 165 23.65 1.53 -12.18
N ILE A 166 23.76 1.07 -10.93
CA ILE A 166 23.43 1.86 -9.75
C ILE A 166 24.66 2.68 -9.38
N ASN A 167 24.50 4.00 -9.33
CA ASN A 167 25.58 4.91 -8.90
C ASN A 167 25.64 4.99 -7.38
N ARG A 168 24.47 5.06 -6.72
CA ARG A 168 24.36 5.21 -5.27
C ARG A 168 23.00 4.72 -4.77
N VAL A 169 22.96 4.24 -3.53
CA VAL A 169 21.72 3.87 -2.81
C VAL A 169 21.76 4.41 -1.40
N ASP A 170 20.59 4.77 -0.86
CA ASP A 170 20.42 5.08 0.54
C ASP A 170 19.04 4.65 1.04
N TRP A 171 18.89 4.53 2.36
CA TRP A 171 17.58 4.34 2.98
C TRP A 171 16.85 5.68 3.03
N LEU A 172 15.66 5.74 2.44
CA LEU A 172 14.78 6.90 2.56
C LEU A 172 13.89 6.79 3.78
N ILE A 173 13.20 5.66 3.93
CA ILE A 173 12.40 5.34 5.11
C ILE A 173 12.95 4.03 5.64
N LYS A 174 13.47 4.05 6.88
CA LYS A 174 14.22 2.94 7.46
C LYS A 174 13.53 1.60 7.21
N ASN A 175 14.28 0.69 6.57
CA ASN A 175 13.88 -0.69 6.24
C ASN A 175 12.66 -0.85 5.31
N LYS A 176 12.10 0.24 4.75
CA LYS A 176 10.91 0.19 3.89
C LYS A 176 11.16 0.74 2.50
N TYR A 177 11.65 1.98 2.40
CA TYR A 177 11.88 2.62 1.11
C TYR A 177 13.36 2.92 0.93
N LEU A 178 13.84 2.59 -0.26
CA LEU A 178 15.18 2.90 -0.73
C LEU A 178 15.08 3.99 -1.78
N ILE A 179 16.09 4.85 -1.81
CA ILE A 179 16.31 5.80 -2.89
C ILE A 179 17.60 5.42 -3.60
N VAL A 180 17.50 5.25 -4.92
CA VAL A 180 18.60 4.81 -5.77
C VAL A 180 18.83 5.84 -6.85
N GLN A 181 20.11 6.16 -7.06
CA GLN A 181 20.56 6.94 -8.20
C GLN A 181 20.99 6.00 -9.32
N ILE A 182 20.39 6.21 -10.48
CA ILE A 182 20.66 5.48 -11.72
C ILE A 182 20.84 6.52 -12.81
N ASP A 183 22.05 6.64 -13.33
CA ASP A 183 22.48 7.73 -14.20
C ASP A 183 22.11 9.11 -13.58
N GLU A 184 21.35 9.91 -14.32
CA GLU A 184 20.89 11.25 -13.97
C GLU A 184 19.49 11.23 -13.34
N LYS A 185 19.07 10.12 -12.73
CA LYS A 185 17.74 9.97 -12.11
C LYS A 185 17.81 9.47 -10.67
N LEU A 186 16.88 9.95 -9.85
CA LEU A 186 16.58 9.40 -8.53
C LEU A 186 15.25 8.66 -8.57
N ILE A 187 15.31 7.40 -8.20
CA ILE A 187 14.17 6.49 -8.14
C ILE A 187 14.00 6.03 -6.70
N VAL A 188 12.78 6.13 -6.20
CA VAL A 188 12.38 5.55 -4.92
C VAL A 188 11.60 4.28 -5.18
N PHE A 189 11.89 3.22 -4.43
CA PHE A 189 11.11 2.01 -4.48
C PHE A 189 10.99 1.38 -3.10
N SER A 190 9.93 0.61 -2.92
CA SER A 190 9.70 -0.13 -1.69
C SER A 190 10.50 -1.43 -1.70
N LYS A 191 11.03 -1.83 -0.55
CA LYS A 191 11.73 -3.12 -0.37
C LYS A 191 10.83 -4.32 -0.72
N ASP A 192 9.54 -4.22 -0.39
CA ASP A 192 8.58 -5.33 -0.48
C ASP A 192 7.61 -5.16 -1.66
N GLU A 193 7.73 -4.09 -2.46
CA GLU A 193 6.80 -3.77 -3.53
C GLU A 193 7.52 -3.42 -4.83
N HIS A 194 6.90 -3.77 -5.95
CA HIS A 194 7.42 -3.48 -7.29
C HIS A 194 7.16 -2.03 -7.74
N ASP A 195 6.61 -1.19 -6.88
CA ASP A 195 6.32 0.20 -7.23
C ASP A 195 7.60 1.05 -7.21
N GLN A 196 7.96 1.59 -8.36
CA GLN A 196 9.12 2.47 -8.56
C GLN A 196 8.62 3.85 -8.94
N LYS A 197 9.03 4.86 -8.16
CA LYS A 197 8.69 6.27 -8.40
C LYS A 197 9.94 7.05 -8.77
N GLU A 198 9.94 7.66 -9.94
CA GLU A 198 10.93 8.67 -10.27
C GLU A 198 10.62 9.94 -9.46
N ILE A 199 11.58 10.40 -8.68
CA ILE A 199 11.44 11.56 -7.80
C ILE A 199 12.15 12.77 -8.39
N TYR A 200 13.26 12.55 -9.09
CA TYR A 200 14.05 13.65 -9.65
C TYR A 200 14.86 13.17 -10.85
N SER A 201 15.05 14.08 -11.81
CA SER A 201 15.92 13.89 -12.96
C SER A 201 16.72 15.17 -13.22
N SER A 202 18.01 15.02 -13.54
CA SER A 202 18.89 16.11 -13.96
C SER A 202 19.37 15.86 -15.40
N LYS A 203 20.03 16.87 -16.00
CA LYS A 203 20.80 16.71 -17.25
C LYS A 203 22.29 16.47 -17.00
N ASN A 204 22.73 16.73 -15.78
CA ASN A 204 24.12 16.66 -15.36
C ASN A 204 24.23 15.73 -14.17
N GLU A 205 25.41 15.13 -13.98
CA GLU A 205 25.69 14.31 -12.82
C GLU A 205 25.50 15.09 -11.52
N PHE A 206 24.90 14.43 -10.53
CA PHE A 206 24.69 15.00 -9.21
C PHE A 206 24.99 13.96 -8.14
N ASN A 207 25.18 14.45 -6.92
CA ASN A 207 25.17 13.62 -5.73
C ASN A 207 23.95 13.96 -4.89
N PHE A 208 23.44 12.99 -4.14
CA PHE A 208 22.32 13.21 -3.23
C PHE A 208 22.65 12.72 -1.84
N ILE A 209 21.96 13.28 -0.84
CA ILE A 209 21.95 12.78 0.53
C ILE A 209 20.50 12.77 1.04
N VAL A 210 20.16 11.78 1.86
CA VAL A 210 18.87 11.76 2.56
C VAL A 210 19.00 12.59 3.83
N LEU A 211 18.17 13.62 3.99
CA LEU A 211 18.17 14.45 5.19
C LEU A 211 17.23 13.87 6.26
N ASN A 212 16.07 13.38 5.83
CA ASN A 212 15.06 12.69 6.62
C ASN A 212 14.07 11.96 5.70
N ASP A 213 13.04 11.34 6.27
CA ASP A 213 12.01 10.54 5.58
C ASP A 213 11.16 11.30 4.54
N SER A 214 11.32 12.63 4.40
CA SER A 214 10.56 13.49 3.47
C SER A 214 11.41 14.47 2.68
N GLU A 215 12.69 14.64 3.02
CA GLU A 215 13.58 15.63 2.43
C GLU A 215 14.90 14.99 1.98
N ILE A 216 15.32 15.36 0.79
CA ILE A 216 16.62 15.00 0.22
C ILE A 216 17.36 16.27 -0.16
N ALA A 217 18.68 16.25 -0.13
CA ALA A 217 19.49 17.32 -0.71
C ALA A 217 20.26 16.80 -1.91
N ILE A 218 20.32 17.61 -2.96
CA ILE A 218 20.98 17.30 -4.22
C ILE A 218 22.05 18.36 -4.46
N LYS A 219 23.26 17.89 -4.78
CA LYS A 219 24.42 18.73 -5.14
C LYS A 219 24.70 18.52 -6.62
N ASN A 220 24.54 19.57 -7.42
CA ASN A 220 24.83 19.60 -8.84
C ASN A 220 25.71 20.82 -9.15
N GLU A 221 26.84 20.63 -9.82
CA GLU A 221 27.77 21.71 -10.24
C GLU A 221 28.17 22.71 -9.14
N GLY A 222 28.15 22.28 -7.87
CA GLY A 222 28.51 23.11 -6.72
C GLY A 222 27.34 23.86 -6.07
N GLU A 223 26.16 23.85 -6.69
CA GLU A 223 24.90 24.28 -6.08
C GLU A 223 24.28 23.13 -5.29
N ILE A 224 23.67 23.47 -4.13
CA ILE A 224 22.93 22.51 -3.32
C ILE A 224 21.48 22.98 -3.25
N ILE A 225 20.57 22.08 -3.63
CA ILE A 225 19.13 22.27 -3.48
C ILE A 225 18.59 21.23 -2.50
N VAL A 226 17.60 21.64 -1.70
CA VAL A 226 16.86 20.71 -0.85
C VAL A 226 15.49 20.51 -1.47
N LEU A 227 15.10 19.25 -1.65
CA LEU A 227 13.79 18.87 -2.17
C LEU A 227 12.98 18.21 -1.07
N LYS A 228 11.77 18.73 -0.87
CA LYS A 228 10.71 18.00 -0.17
C LYS A 228 10.03 17.09 -1.17
N ILE A 229 10.03 15.79 -0.89
CA ILE A 229 9.57 14.75 -1.82
C ILE A 229 8.27 14.06 -1.35
N ARG A 230 7.82 14.38 -0.13
CA ARG A 230 6.65 13.82 0.55
C ARG A 230 6.11 14.81 1.58
#